data_AF-A0A519S570-F1
#
_entry.id   AF-A0A519S570-F1
#
_cell.length_a   1.000
_cell.length_b   1.000
_cell.length_c   1.000
_cell.angle_alpha   90.00
_cell.angle_beta   90.00
_cell.angle_gamma   90.00
#
_symmetry.space_group_name_H-M   'P 1'
#
loop_
_entity.id
_entity.type
_entity.pdbx_description
1 polymer ?
#
loop_
_entity_poly.entity_id
_entity_poly.type
_entity_poly.pdbx_seq_one_letter_code
_entity_poly.pdbx_strand_id
1 'polypeptide(L)'
;MKYTLEEIYILVGREDKTAGLTLRRGSEAQKKYGNDLTVVFLYTQKEREEMDRLIKNEPFQYSGFLKARILVGDLSDEQVELLRVEGIHSDDIAHVLYFMAPEKNTFHATEKRTINNINVQLNILPKGQDLDWMYGSTKYQLSLGIGLCPKERLFYLVAKYYYEPEQLTEDEKKVIFSFNGEMEEEIEYEYLSMKYIREEISESEKNRLGILISKKNKDSFSTLDKYLIEAGSSLERLVEHNKDQAVDLFSKTLDFKERRLNVVGPIPIFLDIDGYLHIYMRHVEEFKVNKHFEHKDNFQWNEDDVFTVMGQVIKAYNEEIQKFFADNPEKRYSKYGSQSAYFEGDYYTFHIDPSGRVATFHKNRKLHEQIK
;
A
#
# COMPACT_ATOMS: atom_id res chain seq x y z
N MET A 1 -23.54 -35.77 5.83
CA MET A 1 -23.02 -35.13 4.61
C MET A 1 -21.53 -34.87 4.81
N LYS A 2 -20.73 -34.99 3.75
CA LYS A 2 -19.32 -34.56 3.70
C LYS A 2 -19.26 -33.42 2.71
N TYR A 3 -18.61 -32.32 3.06
CA TYR A 3 -18.47 -31.19 2.15
C TYR A 3 -17.28 -31.42 1.20
N THR A 4 -17.50 -31.14 -0.08
CA THR A 4 -16.42 -31.10 -1.09
C THR A 4 -15.79 -29.71 -1.16
N LEU A 5 -14.62 -29.61 -1.80
CA LEU A 5 -14.00 -28.32 -2.10
C LEU A 5 -14.88 -27.46 -3.00
N GLU A 6 -15.55 -28.07 -3.99
CA GLU A 6 -16.49 -27.41 -4.89
C GLU A 6 -17.66 -26.80 -4.10
N GLU A 7 -18.31 -27.59 -3.22
CA GLU A 7 -19.44 -27.12 -2.44
C GLU A 7 -19.06 -25.94 -1.55
N ILE A 8 -17.92 -26.00 -0.86
CA ILE A 8 -17.47 -24.91 0.01
C ILE A 8 -17.14 -23.66 -0.80
N TYR A 9 -16.48 -23.81 -1.96
CA TYR A 9 -16.18 -22.68 -2.82
C TYR A 9 -17.45 -22.02 -3.35
N ILE A 10 -18.43 -22.80 -3.86
CA ILE A 10 -19.69 -22.25 -4.39
C ILE A 10 -20.52 -21.58 -3.29
N LEU A 11 -20.62 -22.20 -2.11
CA LEU A 11 -21.48 -21.69 -1.04
C LEU A 11 -20.93 -20.38 -0.45
N VAL A 12 -19.63 -20.36 -0.16
CA VAL A 12 -19.02 -19.30 0.65
C VAL A 12 -17.67 -18.79 0.14
N GLY A 13 -16.85 -19.64 -0.49
CA GLY A 13 -15.46 -19.29 -0.84
C GLY A 13 -15.32 -18.32 -2.01
N ARG A 14 -16.14 -18.46 -3.05
CA ARG A 14 -16.08 -17.66 -4.27
C ARG A 14 -16.27 -16.17 -3.97
N GLU A 15 -17.21 -15.87 -3.08
CA GLU A 15 -17.64 -14.52 -2.73
C GLU A 15 -17.05 -14.00 -1.40
N ASP A 16 -16.08 -14.72 -0.83
CA ASP A 16 -15.48 -14.44 0.49
C ASP A 16 -16.51 -14.19 1.60
N LYS A 17 -17.58 -14.98 1.60
CA LYS A 17 -18.60 -14.90 2.64
C LYS A 17 -18.01 -15.37 3.96
N THR A 18 -18.41 -14.67 5.01
CA THR A 18 -18.23 -15.17 6.38
C THR A 18 -19.00 -16.48 6.55
N ALA A 19 -18.33 -17.50 7.05
CA ALA A 19 -18.88 -18.83 7.29
C ALA A 19 -18.68 -19.23 8.75
N GLY A 20 -19.76 -19.62 9.42
CA GLY A 20 -19.71 -20.38 10.67
C GLY A 20 -19.55 -21.86 10.36
N LEU A 21 -18.50 -22.49 10.85
CA LEU A 21 -18.21 -23.91 10.66
C LEU A 21 -18.44 -24.66 11.96
N THR A 22 -19.19 -25.77 11.91
CA THR A 22 -19.19 -26.77 12.98
C THR A 22 -18.36 -27.96 12.52
N LEU A 23 -17.33 -28.30 13.31
CA LEU A 23 -16.40 -29.39 13.00
C LEU A 23 -16.93 -30.73 13.52
N ARG A 24 -16.66 -31.79 12.76
CA ARG A 24 -17.13 -33.14 13.03
C ARG A 24 -16.50 -33.68 14.31
N ARG A 25 -17.33 -34.22 15.20
CA ARG A 25 -16.86 -34.82 16.45
C ARG A 25 -15.83 -35.92 16.20
N GLY A 26 -14.68 -35.82 16.86
CA GLY A 26 -13.56 -36.76 16.78
C GLY A 26 -12.58 -36.49 15.62
N SER A 27 -12.82 -35.49 14.77
CA SER A 27 -11.93 -35.15 13.66
C SER A 27 -10.63 -34.48 14.13
N GLU A 28 -9.62 -34.48 13.27
CA GLU A 28 -8.35 -33.81 13.55
C GLU A 28 -8.55 -32.30 13.62
N ALA A 29 -9.34 -31.71 12.72
CA ALA A 29 -9.66 -30.29 12.79
C ALA A 29 -10.37 -29.92 14.10
N GLN A 30 -11.29 -30.75 14.60
CA GLN A 30 -11.98 -30.47 15.86
C GLN A 30 -11.01 -30.46 17.05
N LYS A 31 -10.08 -31.42 17.09
CA LYS A 31 -9.06 -31.48 18.16
C LYS A 31 -8.12 -30.27 18.09
N LYS A 32 -7.75 -29.84 16.88
CA LYS A 32 -6.83 -28.71 16.66
C LYS A 32 -7.48 -27.35 16.93
N TYR A 33 -8.71 -27.14 16.49
CA TYR A 33 -9.32 -25.81 16.41
C TYR A 33 -10.61 -25.66 17.25
N GLY A 34 -11.06 -26.72 17.92
CA GLY A 34 -12.28 -26.70 18.73
C GLY A 34 -13.53 -27.11 17.94
N ASN A 35 -14.70 -26.82 18.50
CA ASN A 35 -15.97 -27.29 17.92
C ASN A 35 -16.47 -26.41 16.79
N ASP A 36 -16.39 -25.10 16.98
CA ASP A 36 -17.02 -24.11 16.10
C ASP A 36 -16.04 -22.99 15.77
N LEU A 37 -16.06 -22.54 14.52
CA LEU A 37 -15.19 -21.49 14.01
C LEU A 37 -15.99 -20.51 13.15
N THR A 38 -15.73 -19.21 13.28
CA THR A 38 -16.21 -18.23 12.29
C THR A 38 -15.05 -17.78 11.43
N VAL A 39 -15.11 -18.06 10.12
CA VAL A 39 -13.98 -17.89 9.22
C VAL A 39 -14.35 -17.21 7.90
N VAL A 40 -13.32 -16.79 7.17
CA VAL A 40 -13.35 -16.54 5.73
C VAL A 40 -12.30 -17.43 5.09
N PHE A 41 -12.70 -18.18 4.06
CA PHE A 41 -11.77 -19.06 3.35
C PHE A 41 -10.78 -18.24 2.51
N LEU A 42 -9.53 -18.69 2.48
CA LEU A 42 -8.44 -18.03 1.78
C LEU A 42 -8.07 -18.82 0.54
N TYR A 43 -7.99 -18.12 -0.58
CA TYR A 43 -7.55 -18.67 -1.85
C TYR A 43 -6.45 -17.75 -2.39
N THR A 44 -5.48 -18.35 -3.05
CA THR A 44 -4.58 -17.65 -3.96
C THR A 44 -5.32 -17.38 -5.28
N GLN A 45 -4.80 -16.45 -6.09
CA GLN A 45 -5.35 -16.19 -7.42
C GLN A 45 -5.45 -17.47 -8.25
N LYS A 46 -4.36 -18.25 -8.28
CA LYS A 46 -4.29 -19.51 -9.04
C LYS A 46 -5.33 -20.53 -8.56
N GLU A 47 -5.53 -20.66 -7.24
CA GLU A 47 -6.55 -21.55 -6.69
C GLU A 47 -7.96 -21.12 -7.12
N ARG A 48 -8.29 -19.82 -7.08
CA ARG A 48 -9.61 -19.33 -7.56
C ARG A 48 -9.82 -19.61 -9.04
N GLU A 49 -8.85 -19.24 -9.86
CA GLU A 49 -8.92 -19.43 -11.32
C GLU A 49 -9.07 -20.91 -11.69
N GLU A 50 -8.39 -21.80 -10.97
CA GLU A 50 -8.52 -23.24 -11.14
C GLU A 50 -9.92 -23.74 -10.74
N MET A 51 -10.43 -23.31 -9.57
CA MET A 51 -11.77 -23.66 -9.12
C MET A 51 -12.85 -23.18 -10.11
N ASP A 52 -12.75 -21.94 -10.59
CA ASP A 52 -13.68 -21.39 -11.58
C ASP A 52 -13.65 -22.16 -12.90
N ARG A 53 -12.47 -22.60 -13.33
CA ARG A 53 -12.29 -23.41 -14.54
C ARG A 53 -12.93 -24.78 -14.38
N LEU A 54 -12.70 -25.44 -13.24
CA LEU A 54 -13.25 -26.76 -12.96
C LEU A 54 -14.79 -26.70 -12.92
N ILE A 55 -15.36 -25.76 -12.15
CA ILE A 55 -16.82 -25.59 -12.02
C ILE A 55 -17.51 -25.37 -13.37
N LYS A 56 -16.87 -24.65 -14.30
CA LYS A 56 -17.44 -24.39 -15.63
C LYS A 56 -17.46 -25.63 -16.53
N ASN A 57 -16.47 -26.51 -16.39
CA ASN A 57 -16.27 -27.62 -17.31
C ASN A 57 -16.96 -28.90 -16.82
N GLU A 58 -16.74 -29.29 -15.55
CA GLU A 58 -17.25 -30.53 -14.97
C GLU A 58 -17.43 -30.39 -13.44
N PRO A 59 -18.58 -30.83 -12.86
CA PRO A 59 -18.71 -30.93 -11.41
C PRO A 59 -17.63 -31.84 -10.83
N PHE A 60 -16.99 -31.45 -9.72
CA PHE A 60 -15.92 -32.22 -9.09
C PHE A 60 -16.11 -32.36 -7.58
N GLN A 61 -16.03 -33.60 -7.10
CA GLN A 61 -16.28 -33.93 -5.70
C GLN A 61 -15.00 -34.31 -4.96
N TYR A 62 -13.97 -33.49 -5.07
CA TYR A 62 -12.71 -33.71 -4.33
C TYR A 62 -12.81 -33.16 -2.91
N SER A 63 -12.28 -33.94 -1.96
CA SER A 63 -11.98 -33.47 -0.61
C SER A 63 -10.56 -32.94 -0.55
N GLY A 64 -10.30 -31.99 0.34
CA GLY A 64 -8.96 -31.47 0.54
C GLY A 64 -8.88 -30.40 1.62
N PHE A 65 -7.72 -29.77 1.74
CA PHE A 65 -7.45 -28.75 2.73
C PHE A 65 -7.85 -27.36 2.25
N LEU A 66 -8.53 -26.63 3.12
CA LEU A 66 -9.02 -25.28 2.91
C LEU A 66 -8.40 -24.34 3.93
N LYS A 67 -7.57 -23.42 3.45
CA LYS A 67 -6.99 -22.36 4.28
C LYS A 67 -8.08 -21.38 4.69
N ALA A 68 -7.99 -20.87 5.90
CA ALA A 68 -8.98 -19.92 6.39
C ALA A 68 -8.36 -18.88 7.31
N ARG A 69 -8.99 -17.71 7.37
CA ARG A 69 -8.73 -16.70 8.38
C ARG A 69 -9.87 -16.72 9.38
N ILE A 70 -9.54 -16.85 10.66
CA ILE A 70 -10.52 -16.72 11.72
C ILE A 70 -10.97 -15.26 11.88
N LEU A 71 -12.26 -15.06 12.11
CA LEU A 71 -12.86 -13.76 12.42
C LEU A 71 -13.23 -13.65 13.90
N VAL A 72 -13.74 -14.75 14.47
CA VAL A 72 -14.14 -14.85 15.87
C VAL A 72 -13.81 -16.26 16.37
N GLY A 73 -13.15 -16.35 17.51
CA GLY A 73 -12.88 -17.59 18.24
C GLY A 73 -11.66 -17.50 19.14
N ASP A 74 -11.56 -18.45 20.07
CA ASP A 74 -10.48 -18.54 21.06
C ASP A 74 -9.37 -19.47 20.56
N LEU A 75 -8.68 -19.07 19.50
CA LEU A 75 -7.48 -19.77 19.02
C LEU A 75 -6.22 -19.03 19.49
N SER A 76 -5.19 -19.80 19.87
CA SER A 76 -3.84 -19.27 20.07
C SER A 76 -3.23 -18.80 18.75
N ASP A 77 -2.24 -17.91 18.81
CA ASP A 77 -1.55 -17.38 17.62
C ASP A 77 -0.97 -18.51 16.74
N GLU A 78 -0.47 -19.59 17.35
CA GLU A 78 0.03 -20.77 16.63
C GLU A 78 -1.09 -21.50 15.87
N GLN A 79 -2.26 -21.67 16.49
CA GLN A 79 -3.42 -22.29 15.83
C GLN A 79 -3.98 -21.41 14.71
N VAL A 80 -3.98 -20.08 14.89
CA VAL A 80 -4.38 -19.13 13.83
C VAL A 80 -3.44 -19.23 12.64
N GLU A 81 -2.14 -19.32 12.88
CA GLU A 81 -1.14 -19.51 11.82
C GLU A 81 -1.33 -20.85 11.08
N LEU A 82 -1.51 -21.95 11.83
CA LEU A 82 -1.77 -23.27 11.25
C LEU A 82 -3.05 -23.28 10.41
N LEU A 83 -4.13 -22.64 10.87
CA LEU A 83 -5.36 -22.53 10.10
C LEU A 83 -5.16 -21.74 8.79
N ARG A 84 -4.28 -20.75 8.80
CA ARG A 84 -3.95 -19.93 7.62
C ARG A 84 -3.08 -20.69 6.61
N VAL A 85 -2.15 -21.52 7.08
CA VAL A 85 -1.15 -22.19 6.23
C VAL A 85 -1.56 -23.61 5.84
N GLU A 86 -1.96 -24.44 6.81
CA GLU A 86 -2.39 -25.83 6.59
C GLU A 86 -3.88 -25.93 6.27
N GLY A 87 -4.72 -25.15 6.96
CA GLY A 87 -6.17 -25.15 6.77
C GLY A 87 -6.93 -26.27 7.47
N ILE A 88 -8.17 -26.48 7.02
CA ILE A 88 -9.11 -27.50 7.49
C ILE A 88 -9.41 -28.48 6.36
N HIS A 89 -9.35 -29.77 6.62
CA HIS A 89 -9.78 -30.76 5.64
C HIS A 89 -11.31 -30.73 5.49
N SER A 90 -11.83 -30.67 4.27
CA SER A 90 -13.27 -30.46 4.01
C SER A 90 -14.17 -31.54 4.63
N ASP A 91 -13.69 -32.79 4.72
CA ASP A 91 -14.41 -33.91 5.36
C ASP A 91 -14.64 -33.72 6.87
N ASP A 92 -13.79 -32.91 7.51
CA ASP A 92 -13.87 -32.60 8.93
C ASP A 92 -14.97 -31.56 9.24
N ILE A 93 -15.56 -30.94 8.21
CA ILE A 93 -16.66 -29.99 8.36
C ILE A 93 -17.98 -30.76 8.40
N ALA A 94 -18.76 -30.54 9.45
CA ALA A 94 -20.10 -31.13 9.61
C ALA A 94 -21.19 -30.20 9.10
N HIS A 95 -21.09 -28.90 9.38
CA HIS A 95 -22.06 -27.88 8.95
C HIS A 95 -21.37 -26.58 8.56
N VAL A 96 -21.92 -25.91 7.54
CA VAL A 96 -21.56 -24.55 7.14
C VAL A 96 -22.79 -23.66 7.26
N LEU A 97 -22.72 -22.69 8.17
CA LEU A 97 -23.71 -21.63 8.32
C LEU A 97 -23.21 -20.36 7.63
N TYR A 98 -24.00 -19.78 6.75
CA TYR A 98 -23.66 -18.55 6.04
C TYR A 98 -24.91 -17.71 5.79
N PHE A 99 -24.71 -16.40 5.62
CA PHE A 99 -25.79 -15.48 5.26
C PHE A 99 -25.83 -15.29 3.74
N MET A 100 -27.05 -15.24 3.19
CA MET A 100 -27.27 -14.82 1.79
C MET A 100 -27.23 -13.29 1.69
N ALA A 101 -26.07 -12.71 1.99
CA ALA A 101 -25.79 -11.31 1.74
C ALA A 101 -25.40 -11.10 0.26
N PRO A 102 -25.57 -9.89 -0.29
CA PRO A 102 -25.07 -9.56 -1.63
C PRO A 102 -23.56 -9.82 -1.76
N GLU A 103 -23.12 -10.09 -2.98
CA GLU A 103 -21.73 -10.36 -3.34
C GLU A 103 -20.82 -9.24 -2.82
N LYS A 104 -19.76 -9.61 -2.09
CA LYS A 104 -18.79 -8.67 -1.52
C LYS A 104 -17.46 -8.70 -2.27
N ASN A 105 -17.16 -9.80 -2.95
CA ASN A 105 -15.87 -10.02 -3.59
C ASN A 105 -15.95 -9.52 -5.05
N THR A 106 -14.96 -8.74 -5.47
CA THR A 106 -14.90 -8.17 -6.82
C THR A 106 -13.90 -8.90 -7.73
N PHE A 107 -13.59 -10.17 -7.46
CA PHE A 107 -12.62 -10.95 -8.22
C PHE A 107 -13.03 -11.07 -9.68
N HIS A 108 -14.32 -11.20 -9.97
CA HIS A 108 -14.85 -11.29 -11.33
C HIS A 108 -15.27 -9.95 -11.94
N ALA A 109 -15.23 -8.86 -11.16
CA ALA A 109 -15.54 -7.53 -11.65
C ALA A 109 -14.48 -7.10 -12.66
N THR A 110 -14.87 -6.34 -13.69
CA THR A 110 -13.93 -5.75 -14.66
C THR A 110 -14.00 -4.23 -14.73
N GLU A 111 -15.00 -3.66 -14.08
CA GLU A 111 -15.26 -2.23 -13.97
C GLU A 111 -14.30 -1.54 -13.01
N LYS A 112 -13.96 -0.28 -13.30
CA LYS A 112 -13.14 0.55 -12.41
C LYS A 112 -13.91 0.85 -11.13
N ARG A 113 -13.25 0.76 -9.98
CA ARG A 113 -13.85 0.94 -8.66
C ARG A 113 -13.37 2.21 -7.98
N THR A 114 -14.16 2.67 -7.02
CA THR A 114 -13.83 3.77 -6.12
C THR A 114 -13.88 3.32 -4.68
N ILE A 115 -13.05 3.89 -3.82
CA ILE A 115 -13.16 3.67 -2.38
C ILE A 115 -14.30 4.52 -1.82
N ASN A 116 -15.05 3.93 -0.88
CA ASN A 116 -16.01 4.68 -0.07
C ASN A 116 -15.27 5.56 0.92
N ASN A 117 -15.05 6.83 0.57
CA ASN A 117 -14.30 7.79 1.37
C ASN A 117 -15.23 8.66 2.24
N ILE A 118 -14.83 8.88 3.50
CA ILE A 118 -15.45 9.90 4.36
C ILE A 118 -14.52 11.12 4.33
N ASN A 119 -14.97 12.18 3.66
CA ASN A 119 -14.23 13.44 3.60
C ASN A 119 -14.48 14.25 4.87
N VAL A 120 -13.47 14.31 5.74
CA VAL A 120 -13.47 15.17 6.92
C VAL A 120 -12.76 16.46 6.56
N GLN A 121 -13.51 17.57 6.48
CA GLN A 121 -12.92 18.88 6.26
C GLN A 121 -12.27 19.38 7.55
N LEU A 122 -10.98 19.73 7.46
CA LEU A 122 -10.24 20.39 8.51
C LEU A 122 -10.01 21.85 8.10
N ASN A 123 -10.25 22.77 9.04
CA ASN A 123 -9.93 24.17 8.82
C ASN A 123 -8.44 24.38 9.04
N ILE A 124 -7.77 24.98 8.04
CA ILE A 124 -6.37 25.37 8.15
C ILE A 124 -6.27 26.55 9.11
N LEU A 125 -5.38 26.46 10.09
CA LEU A 125 -5.15 27.52 11.05
C LEU A 125 -4.30 28.64 10.42
N PRO A 126 -4.53 29.91 10.80
CA PRO A 126 -3.80 31.03 10.23
C PRO A 126 -2.30 30.92 10.51
N LYS A 127 -1.48 31.47 9.60
CA LYS A 127 -0.02 31.58 9.74
C LYS A 127 0.67 30.26 10.05
N GLY A 128 0.19 29.16 9.49
CA GLY A 128 0.85 27.86 9.62
C GLY A 128 0.78 27.25 11.01
N GLN A 129 -0.12 27.69 11.89
CA GLN A 129 -0.28 27.11 13.23
C GLN A 129 -0.54 25.60 13.23
N ASP A 130 -0.97 25.03 12.10
CA ASP A 130 -1.06 23.58 11.94
C ASP A 130 0.28 22.85 12.15
N LEU A 131 1.39 23.51 11.85
CA LEU A 131 2.73 22.96 12.05
C LEU A 131 3.01 22.67 13.54
N ASP A 132 2.35 23.38 14.47
CA ASP A 132 2.52 23.19 15.91
C ASP A 132 2.03 21.79 16.35
N TRP A 133 0.81 21.44 15.95
CA TRP A 133 0.24 20.13 16.28
C TRP A 133 0.85 19.02 15.44
N MET A 134 1.26 19.29 14.19
CA MET A 134 2.02 18.34 13.37
C MET A 134 3.36 17.97 14.02
N TYR A 135 4.10 18.95 14.55
CA TYR A 135 5.34 18.71 15.28
C TYR A 135 5.09 17.91 16.57
N GLY A 136 4.08 18.31 17.36
CA GLY A 136 3.68 17.57 18.57
C GLY A 136 3.29 16.11 18.28
N SER A 137 2.52 15.88 17.22
CA SER A 137 2.14 14.54 16.74
C SER A 137 3.37 13.71 16.35
N THR A 138 4.31 14.32 15.62
CA THR A 138 5.54 13.65 15.18
C THR A 138 6.44 13.26 16.38
N LYS A 139 6.58 14.15 17.38
CA LYS A 139 7.26 13.82 18.64
C LYS A 139 6.59 12.65 19.36
N TYR A 140 5.27 12.63 19.41
CA TYR A 140 4.50 11.56 20.04
C TYR A 140 4.66 10.22 19.30
N GLN A 141 4.69 10.22 17.97
CA GLN A 141 4.96 9.01 17.19
C GLN A 141 6.36 8.45 17.51
N LEU A 142 7.38 9.30 17.55
CA LEU A 142 8.73 8.89 17.92
C LEU A 142 8.80 8.31 19.34
N SER A 143 8.06 8.88 20.30
CA SER A 143 8.02 8.34 21.68
C SER A 143 7.34 6.97 21.76
N LEU A 144 6.48 6.63 20.79
CA LEU A 144 5.88 5.30 20.62
C LEU A 144 6.78 4.32 19.83
N GLY A 145 7.99 4.73 19.43
CA GLY A 145 8.88 3.91 18.61
C GLY A 145 8.44 3.77 17.15
N ILE A 146 7.58 4.68 16.68
CA ILE A 146 7.16 4.74 15.27
C ILE A 146 8.22 5.50 14.48
N GLY A 147 8.81 4.86 13.46
CA GLY A 147 9.83 5.48 12.62
C GLY A 147 9.25 6.57 11.72
N LEU A 148 10.10 7.44 11.18
CA LEU A 148 9.73 8.54 10.27
C LEU A 148 10.30 8.30 8.88
N CYS A 149 9.49 8.45 7.83
CA CYS A 149 9.98 8.41 6.46
C CYS A 149 10.91 9.61 6.19
N PRO A 150 11.73 9.59 5.12
CA PRO A 150 12.69 10.65 4.85
C PRO A 150 12.12 12.06 4.96
N LYS A 151 10.96 12.32 4.33
CA LYS A 151 10.29 13.62 4.39
C LYS A 151 9.81 14.00 5.79
N GLU A 152 9.20 13.07 6.52
CA GLU A 152 8.75 13.31 7.90
C GLU A 152 9.95 13.58 8.83
N ARG A 153 11.07 12.91 8.59
CA ARG A 153 12.32 13.15 9.33
C ARG A 153 12.87 14.55 9.04
N LEU A 154 12.88 14.99 7.78
CA LEU A 154 13.28 16.36 7.43
C LEU A 154 12.39 17.38 8.15
N PHE A 155 11.06 17.20 8.08
CA PHE A 155 10.11 18.06 8.81
C PHE A 155 10.37 18.07 10.31
N TYR A 156 10.57 16.90 10.93
CA TYR A 156 10.87 16.80 12.36
C TYR A 156 12.13 17.57 12.77
N LEU A 157 13.23 17.40 12.02
CA LEU A 157 14.50 18.07 12.30
C LEU A 157 14.37 19.59 12.16
N VAL A 158 13.70 20.05 11.11
CA VAL A 158 13.42 21.47 10.88
C VAL A 158 12.52 22.06 11.96
N ALA A 159 11.43 21.37 12.31
CA ALA A 159 10.53 21.81 13.35
C ALA A 159 11.24 21.86 14.70
N LYS A 160 12.04 20.84 15.04
CA LYS A 160 12.84 20.83 16.27
C LYS A 160 13.84 21.97 16.31
N TYR A 161 14.53 22.25 15.20
CA TYR A 161 15.42 23.42 15.09
C TYR A 161 14.67 24.75 15.25
N TYR A 162 13.45 24.85 14.72
CA TYR A 162 12.63 26.07 14.78
C TYR A 162 12.04 26.32 16.18
N TYR A 163 11.46 25.29 16.83
CA TYR A 163 10.74 25.43 18.10
C TYR A 163 11.60 25.22 19.34
N GLU A 164 12.58 24.33 19.28
CA GLU A 164 13.36 23.84 20.42
C GLU A 164 14.85 23.67 20.04
N PRO A 165 15.52 24.71 19.49
CA PRO A 165 16.89 24.59 18.98
C PRO A 165 17.88 24.11 20.04
N GLU A 166 17.65 24.45 21.31
CA GLU A 166 18.46 24.01 22.45
C GLU A 166 18.35 22.51 22.76
N GLN A 167 17.32 21.83 22.26
CA GLN A 167 17.10 20.38 22.45
C GLN A 167 17.69 19.53 21.32
N LEU A 168 18.34 20.14 20.32
CA LEU A 168 19.02 19.40 19.26
C LEU A 168 20.24 18.66 19.80
N THR A 169 20.26 17.36 19.53
CA THR A 169 21.41 16.49 19.79
C THR A 169 22.54 16.76 18.80
N GLU A 170 23.77 16.39 19.15
CA GLU A 170 24.92 16.54 18.24
C GLU A 170 24.76 15.75 16.94
N ASP A 171 24.11 14.60 16.97
CA ASP A 171 23.87 13.82 15.75
C ASP A 171 22.81 14.45 14.86
N GLU A 172 21.76 15.07 15.44
CA GLU A 172 20.79 15.85 14.66
C GLU A 172 21.46 17.09 14.03
N LYS A 173 22.35 17.78 14.75
CA LYS A 173 23.09 18.92 14.21
C LYS A 173 23.97 18.54 13.00
N LYS A 174 24.61 17.37 13.04
CA LYS A 174 25.40 16.85 11.90
C LYS A 174 24.56 16.52 10.67
N VAL A 175 23.26 16.27 10.84
CA VAL A 175 22.33 16.06 9.72
C VAL A 175 21.79 17.39 9.20
N ILE A 176 21.57 18.36 10.08
CA ILE A 176 21.06 19.70 9.72
C ILE A 176 22.14 20.53 9.03
N PHE A 177 23.37 20.46 9.50
CA PHE A 177 24.48 21.29 9.03
C PHE A 177 25.61 20.45 8.43
N SER A 178 26.10 20.91 7.29
CA SER A 178 27.33 20.44 6.67
C SER A 178 28.55 20.70 7.56
N PHE A 179 29.69 20.09 7.22
CA PHE A 179 30.96 20.31 7.93
C PHE A 179 31.39 21.80 7.96
N ASN A 180 30.96 22.59 6.98
CA ASN A 180 31.27 24.02 6.88
C ASN A 180 30.31 24.90 7.69
N GLY A 181 29.32 24.31 8.36
CA GLY A 181 28.30 25.02 9.13
C GLY A 181 27.13 25.55 8.29
N GLU A 182 27.10 25.27 6.99
CA GLU A 182 25.97 25.59 6.12
C GLU A 182 24.87 24.54 6.28
N MET A 183 23.60 24.96 6.26
CA MET A 183 22.47 24.06 6.35
C MET A 183 22.40 23.16 5.10
N GLU A 184 22.17 21.86 5.30
CA GLU A 184 21.98 20.92 4.20
C GLU A 184 20.78 21.33 3.33
N GLU A 185 20.91 21.20 2.01
CA GLU A 185 19.99 21.84 1.06
C GLU A 185 18.52 21.39 1.24
N GLU A 186 18.29 20.11 1.52
CA GLU A 186 16.95 19.58 1.78
C GLU A 186 16.33 20.12 3.07
N ILE A 187 17.16 20.34 4.10
CA ILE A 187 16.78 20.93 5.38
C ILE A 187 16.52 22.42 5.20
N GLU A 188 17.37 23.13 4.43
CA GLU A 188 17.20 24.54 4.09
C GLU A 188 15.88 24.77 3.35
N TYR A 189 15.57 23.93 2.36
CA TYR A 189 14.30 23.99 1.65
C TYR A 189 13.10 23.89 2.61
N GLU A 190 13.10 22.90 3.50
CA GLU A 190 11.97 22.64 4.39
C GLU A 190 11.86 23.75 5.47
N TYR A 191 12.99 24.25 5.97
CA TYR A 191 13.05 25.38 6.89
C TYR A 191 12.53 26.68 6.27
N LEU A 192 12.98 27.03 5.06
CA LEU A 192 12.48 28.21 4.36
C LEU A 192 11.00 28.05 3.98
N SER A 193 10.56 26.85 3.61
CA SER A 193 9.14 26.55 3.36
C SER A 193 8.30 26.76 4.62
N MET A 194 8.79 26.32 5.78
CA MET A 194 8.16 26.56 7.08
C MET A 194 8.04 28.06 7.38
N LYS A 195 9.12 28.83 7.23
CA LYS A 195 9.10 30.29 7.39
C LYS A 195 8.15 30.97 6.42
N TYR A 196 8.03 30.48 5.18
CA TYR A 196 7.10 31.00 4.19
C TYR A 196 5.65 30.81 4.65
N ILE A 197 5.28 29.61 5.11
CA ILE A 197 3.94 29.29 5.64
C ILE A 197 3.63 30.12 6.90
N ARG A 198 4.65 30.39 7.73
CA ARG A 198 4.54 31.20 8.95
C ARG A 198 4.48 32.71 8.70
N GLU A 199 4.67 33.15 7.45
CA GLU A 199 4.79 34.56 7.07
C GLU A 199 5.99 35.28 7.73
N GLU A 200 7.06 34.53 8.05
CA GLU A 200 8.27 35.00 8.73
C GLU A 200 9.50 35.07 7.82
N ILE A 201 9.32 34.73 6.54
CA ILE A 201 10.38 34.67 5.55
C ILE A 201 10.74 36.08 5.02
N SER A 202 12.04 36.38 4.96
CA SER A 202 12.57 37.61 4.37
C SER A 202 12.64 37.54 2.84
N GLU A 203 12.83 38.67 2.15
CA GLU A 203 12.93 38.70 0.68
C GLU A 203 14.15 37.94 0.14
N SER A 204 15.30 38.01 0.81
CA SER A 204 16.48 37.23 0.41
C SER A 204 16.23 35.72 0.56
N GLU A 205 15.53 35.33 1.62
CA GLU A 205 15.15 33.93 1.86
C GLU A 205 14.08 33.46 0.86
N LYS A 206 13.12 34.30 0.47
CA LYS A 206 12.16 33.97 -0.60
C LYS A 206 12.88 33.70 -1.92
N ASN A 207 13.86 34.54 -2.28
CA ASN A 207 14.66 34.34 -3.48
C ASN A 207 15.44 33.02 -3.41
N ARG A 208 16.04 32.70 -2.25
CA ARG A 208 16.73 31.43 -2.02
C ARG A 208 15.77 30.24 -2.12
N LEU A 209 14.61 30.31 -1.49
CA LEU A 209 13.56 29.30 -1.58
C LEU A 209 13.12 29.08 -3.04
N GLY A 210 12.98 30.14 -3.84
CA GLY A 210 12.66 30.04 -5.27
C GLY A 210 13.71 29.26 -6.06
N ILE A 211 15.00 29.43 -5.75
CA ILE A 211 16.09 28.66 -6.36
C ILE A 211 15.98 27.17 -5.97
N LEU A 212 15.73 26.88 -4.69
CA LEU A 212 15.58 25.51 -4.19
C LEU A 212 14.36 24.80 -4.80
N ILE A 213 13.22 25.50 -4.91
CA ILE A 213 12.02 25.01 -5.61
C ILE A 213 12.35 24.69 -7.07
N SER A 214 13.05 25.60 -7.76
CA SER A 214 13.41 25.40 -9.17
C SER A 214 14.30 24.16 -9.36
N LYS A 215 15.24 23.93 -8.44
CA LYS A 215 16.09 22.73 -8.46
C LYS A 215 15.28 21.47 -8.21
N LYS A 216 14.45 21.43 -7.17
CA LYS A 216 13.56 20.30 -6.88
C LYS A 216 12.62 19.97 -8.04
N ASN A 217 12.02 20.99 -8.65
CA ASN A 217 11.15 20.79 -9.81
C ASN A 217 11.93 20.17 -10.98
N LYS A 218 13.17 20.60 -11.22
CA LYS A 218 14.03 20.02 -12.25
C LYS A 218 14.34 18.55 -11.96
N ASP A 219 14.61 18.20 -10.71
CA ASP A 219 14.89 16.81 -10.30
C ASP A 219 13.65 15.92 -10.46
N SER A 220 12.47 16.43 -10.08
CA SER A 220 11.18 15.75 -10.31
C SER A 220 10.91 15.53 -11.80
N PHE A 221 11.12 16.54 -12.64
CA PHE A 221 10.96 16.40 -14.10
C PHE A 221 11.99 15.48 -14.73
N SER A 222 13.23 15.46 -14.22
CA SER A 222 14.23 14.47 -14.66
C SER A 222 13.76 13.04 -14.35
N THR A 223 13.08 12.84 -13.22
CA THR A 223 12.51 11.54 -12.86
C THR A 223 11.32 11.18 -13.75
N LEU A 224 10.45 12.14 -14.07
CA LEU A 224 9.36 11.95 -15.03
C LEU A 224 9.88 11.59 -16.42
N ASP A 225 10.87 12.33 -16.94
CA ASP A 225 11.42 12.10 -18.27
C ASP A 225 12.07 10.71 -18.38
N LYS A 226 12.77 10.25 -17.33
CA LYS A 226 13.27 8.87 -17.24
C LYS A 226 12.16 7.85 -17.51
N TYR A 227 11.00 7.98 -16.86
CA TYR A 227 9.89 7.05 -17.05
C TYR A 227 9.14 7.24 -18.37
N LEU A 228 9.10 8.46 -18.91
CA LEU A 228 8.60 8.71 -20.27
C LEU A 228 9.47 8.01 -21.31
N ILE A 229 10.80 8.10 -21.18
CA ILE A 229 11.76 7.41 -22.06
C ILE A 229 11.59 5.91 -21.96
N GLU A 230 11.46 5.35 -20.75
CA GLU A 230 11.15 3.92 -20.56
C GLU A 230 9.82 3.51 -21.21
N ALA A 231 8.84 4.42 -21.28
CA ALA A 231 7.59 4.21 -21.99
C ALA A 231 7.73 4.42 -23.52
N GLY A 232 8.86 4.86 -24.06
CA GLY A 232 9.05 5.15 -25.48
C GLY A 232 8.65 6.57 -25.91
N SER A 233 8.51 7.50 -24.95
CA SER A 233 8.22 8.92 -25.16
C SER A 233 9.39 9.81 -24.65
N SER A 234 9.15 11.11 -24.52
CA SER A 234 9.98 12.08 -23.79
C SER A 234 9.09 13.26 -23.37
N LEU A 235 9.58 14.17 -22.53
CA LEU A 235 8.87 15.41 -22.20
C LEU A 235 8.48 16.21 -23.46
N GLU A 236 9.42 16.38 -24.39
CA GLU A 236 9.16 17.13 -25.64
C GLU A 236 8.09 16.44 -26.48
N ARG A 237 8.22 15.13 -26.69
CA ARG A 237 7.25 14.35 -27.47
C ARG A 237 5.86 14.36 -26.84
N LEU A 238 5.77 14.31 -25.52
CA LEU A 238 4.49 14.36 -24.81
C LEU A 238 3.80 15.71 -25.06
N VAL A 239 4.53 16.82 -24.94
CA VAL A 239 4.01 18.18 -25.20
C VAL A 239 3.59 18.37 -26.67
N GLU A 240 4.35 17.80 -27.61
CA GLU A 240 4.04 17.89 -29.03
C GLU A 240 2.76 17.12 -29.41
N HIS A 241 2.58 15.90 -28.89
CA HIS A 241 1.49 15.02 -29.28
C HIS A 241 0.21 15.19 -28.44
N ASN A 242 0.33 15.49 -27.15
CA ASN A 242 -0.81 15.58 -26.23
C ASN A 242 -0.56 16.59 -25.10
N LYS A 243 -0.85 17.86 -25.37
CA LYS A 243 -0.63 18.96 -24.41
C LYS A 243 -1.43 18.81 -23.12
N ASP A 244 -2.68 18.36 -23.20
CA ASP A 244 -3.53 18.25 -22.01
C ASP A 244 -2.99 17.17 -21.07
N GLN A 245 -2.57 16.02 -21.61
CA GLN A 245 -1.92 14.98 -20.83
C GLN A 245 -0.55 15.43 -20.29
N ALA A 246 0.19 16.24 -21.05
CA ALA A 246 1.44 16.83 -20.57
C ALA A 246 1.20 17.71 -19.34
N VAL A 247 0.24 18.62 -19.40
CA VAL A 247 -0.12 19.53 -18.30
C VAL A 247 -0.57 18.74 -17.07
N ASP A 248 -1.40 17.71 -17.26
CA ASP A 248 -1.88 16.85 -16.18
C ASP A 248 -0.72 16.10 -15.49
N LEU A 249 0.13 15.40 -16.26
CA LEU A 249 1.28 14.68 -15.72
C LEU A 249 2.29 15.61 -15.04
N PHE A 250 2.51 16.80 -15.59
CA PHE A 250 3.42 17.78 -15.00
C PHE A 250 2.89 18.27 -13.65
N SER A 251 1.60 18.60 -13.58
CA SER A 251 0.95 19.04 -12.36
C SER A 251 1.01 17.96 -11.29
N LYS A 252 0.65 16.71 -11.63
CA LYS A 252 0.73 15.55 -10.72
C LYS A 252 2.14 15.28 -10.21
N THR A 253 3.14 15.42 -11.09
CA THR A 253 4.56 15.25 -10.73
C THR A 253 5.05 16.32 -9.75
N LEU A 254 4.66 17.58 -9.96
CA LEU A 254 5.06 18.70 -9.11
C LEU A 254 4.32 18.70 -7.77
N ASP A 255 3.04 18.32 -7.76
CA ASP A 255 2.21 18.28 -6.56
C ASP A 255 2.45 17.03 -5.71
N PHE A 256 3.11 16.02 -6.28
CA PHE A 256 3.44 14.81 -5.54
C PHE A 256 4.37 15.13 -4.37
N LYS A 257 3.98 14.62 -3.22
CA LYS A 257 4.72 14.71 -1.97
C LYS A 257 4.90 13.28 -1.50
N GLU A 258 6.11 12.95 -1.05
CA GLU A 258 6.36 11.67 -0.37
C GLU A 258 5.32 11.46 0.73
N ARG A 259 4.74 10.27 0.77
CA ARG A 259 3.69 9.90 1.72
C ARG A 259 3.94 8.49 2.25
N ARG A 260 3.67 8.33 3.54
CA ARG A 260 3.68 7.05 4.24
C ARG A 260 2.42 6.24 3.90
N LEU A 261 2.57 4.91 3.85
CA LEU A 261 1.53 3.92 3.56
C LEU A 261 1.12 3.09 4.78
N ASN A 262 1.97 2.96 5.81
CA ASN A 262 1.63 2.31 7.08
C ASN A 262 1.40 3.34 8.20
N VAL A 263 0.70 2.95 9.28
CA VAL A 263 0.40 3.86 10.41
C VAL A 263 1.38 3.68 11.57
N VAL A 264 1.81 2.44 11.82
CA VAL A 264 2.62 2.08 13.00
C VAL A 264 3.80 1.19 12.59
N GLY A 265 4.86 1.23 13.40
CA GLY A 265 6.05 0.38 13.26
C GLY A 265 7.35 1.18 13.18
N PRO A 266 8.48 0.56 13.54
CA PRO A 266 9.79 1.21 13.51
C PRO A 266 10.28 1.50 12.08
N ILE A 267 9.89 0.71 11.08
CA ILE A 267 10.22 0.95 9.68
C ILE A 267 9.02 1.59 8.97
N PRO A 268 9.10 2.88 8.60
CA PRO A 268 8.03 3.54 7.84
C PRO A 268 8.01 2.98 6.42
N ILE A 269 6.83 2.60 5.93
CA ILE A 269 6.64 2.18 4.55
C ILE A 269 6.12 3.37 3.78
N PHE A 270 6.81 3.80 2.72
CA PHE A 270 6.49 5.05 2.04
C PHE A 270 6.69 4.96 0.53
N LEU A 271 6.11 5.94 -0.16
CA LEU A 271 6.22 6.13 -1.59
C LEU A 271 6.86 7.48 -1.88
N ASP A 272 8.00 7.46 -2.56
CA ASP A 272 8.69 8.64 -3.08
C ASP A 272 8.32 8.90 -4.55
N ILE A 273 8.87 9.97 -5.14
CA ILE A 273 8.53 10.37 -6.51
C ILE A 273 8.91 9.30 -7.54
N ASP A 274 10.05 8.63 -7.35
CA ASP A 274 10.52 7.55 -8.23
C ASP A 274 9.56 6.36 -8.16
N GLY A 275 9.18 5.91 -6.96
CA GLY A 275 8.20 4.83 -6.78
C GLY A 275 6.81 5.20 -7.31
N TYR A 276 6.37 6.44 -7.07
CA TYR A 276 5.09 6.96 -7.57
C TYR A 276 5.03 6.90 -9.10
N LEU A 277 5.99 7.50 -9.79
CA LEU A 277 6.01 7.53 -11.24
C LEU A 277 6.22 6.13 -11.83
N HIS A 278 7.08 5.30 -11.21
CA HIS A 278 7.24 3.90 -11.62
C HIS A 278 5.92 3.14 -11.61
N ILE A 279 5.16 3.24 -10.52
CA ILE A 279 3.92 2.51 -10.33
C ILE A 279 2.81 3.07 -11.21
N TYR A 280 2.59 4.38 -11.14
CA TYR A 280 1.47 5.02 -11.85
C TYR A 280 1.66 4.94 -13.36
N MET A 281 2.82 5.30 -13.90
CA MET A 281 3.06 5.25 -15.35
C MET A 281 3.10 3.85 -15.95
N ARG A 282 3.23 2.80 -15.12
CA ARG A 282 3.23 1.41 -15.60
C ARG A 282 1.96 0.65 -15.32
N HIS A 283 1.17 1.05 -14.33
CA HIS A 283 0.05 0.22 -13.84
C HIS A 283 -1.28 0.96 -13.68
N VAL A 284 -1.29 2.29 -13.79
CA VAL A 284 -2.49 3.13 -13.71
C VAL A 284 -2.78 3.69 -15.11
N GLU A 285 -3.99 3.43 -15.60
CA GLU A 285 -4.41 3.71 -16.98
C GLU A 285 -4.30 5.21 -17.33
N GLU A 286 -4.69 6.09 -16.40
CA GLU A 286 -4.69 7.55 -16.58
C GLU A 286 -3.29 8.12 -16.85
N PHE A 287 -2.23 7.45 -16.40
CA PHE A 287 -0.85 7.88 -16.58
C PHE A 287 -0.21 7.38 -17.88
N LYS A 288 -0.93 6.59 -18.69
CA LYS A 288 -0.36 5.98 -19.89
C LYS A 288 -0.29 6.96 -21.05
N VAL A 289 0.93 7.27 -21.44
CA VAL A 289 1.23 8.17 -22.57
C VAL A 289 1.13 7.47 -23.92
N ASN A 290 1.29 6.15 -23.94
CA ASN A 290 1.17 5.35 -25.16
C ASN A 290 0.85 3.87 -24.84
N LYS A 291 0.69 3.07 -25.89
CA LYS A 291 0.37 1.65 -25.80
C LYS A 291 1.53 0.75 -25.35
N HIS A 292 2.72 1.30 -25.08
CA HIS A 292 3.90 0.50 -24.71
C HIS A 292 3.66 -0.34 -23.44
N PHE A 293 2.82 0.17 -22.53
CA PHE A 293 2.45 -0.53 -21.29
C PHE A 293 0.96 -0.91 -21.22
N GLU A 294 0.24 -1.01 -22.34
CA GLU A 294 -1.19 -1.39 -22.39
C GLU A 294 -1.43 -2.78 -21.75
N HIS A 295 -0.44 -3.68 -21.85
CA HIS A 295 -0.50 -5.01 -21.24
C HIS A 295 -0.25 -5.03 -19.71
N LYS A 296 0.17 -3.89 -19.14
CA LYS A 296 0.48 -3.73 -17.70
C LYS A 296 -0.57 -2.93 -16.93
N ASP A 297 -1.64 -2.49 -17.63
CA ASP A 297 -2.80 -1.85 -17.02
C ASP A 297 -3.56 -2.87 -16.19
N ASN A 298 -3.26 -2.86 -14.90
CA ASN A 298 -3.77 -3.87 -14.01
C ASN A 298 -4.58 -3.26 -12.87
N PHE A 299 -4.39 -1.99 -12.50
CA PHE A 299 -5.20 -1.40 -11.45
C PHE A 299 -6.65 -1.22 -11.91
N GLN A 300 -7.56 -1.74 -11.10
CA GLN A 300 -9.01 -1.62 -11.29
C GLN A 300 -9.60 -0.65 -10.26
N TRP A 301 -8.86 0.42 -9.99
CA TRP A 301 -9.22 1.48 -9.07
C TRP A 301 -9.04 2.81 -9.79
N ASN A 302 -9.87 3.79 -9.45
CA ASN A 302 -9.64 5.17 -9.88
C ASN A 302 -8.26 5.64 -9.41
N GLU A 303 -7.59 6.43 -10.23
CA GLU A 303 -6.26 6.99 -9.94
C GLU A 303 -6.14 7.55 -8.52
N ASP A 304 -7.12 8.36 -8.12
CA ASP A 304 -7.18 9.04 -6.81
C ASP A 304 -7.22 8.04 -5.63
N ASP A 305 -7.74 6.84 -5.86
CA ASP A 305 -7.89 5.80 -4.84
C ASP A 305 -6.70 4.84 -4.78
N VAL A 306 -5.86 4.78 -5.81
CA VAL A 306 -4.73 3.82 -5.91
C VAL A 306 -3.81 3.93 -4.68
N PHE A 307 -3.47 5.15 -4.25
CA PHE A 307 -2.61 5.35 -3.08
C PHE A 307 -3.25 4.80 -1.79
N THR A 308 -4.56 5.03 -1.62
CA THR A 308 -5.31 4.52 -0.47
C THR A 308 -5.39 2.99 -0.49
N VAL A 309 -5.61 2.37 -1.65
CA VAL A 309 -5.56 0.91 -1.82
C VAL A 309 -4.20 0.36 -1.44
N MET A 310 -3.12 0.97 -1.94
CA MET A 310 -1.75 0.58 -1.54
C MET A 310 -1.60 0.64 -0.02
N GLY A 311 -2.07 1.71 0.63
CA GLY A 311 -2.05 1.85 2.08
C GLY A 311 -2.82 0.75 2.81
N GLN A 312 -4.02 0.38 2.34
CA GLN A 312 -4.80 -0.71 2.95
C GLN A 312 -4.13 -2.07 2.78
N VAL A 313 -3.55 -2.34 1.61
CA VAL A 313 -2.78 -3.56 1.36
C VAL A 313 -1.57 -3.60 2.29
N ILE A 314 -0.74 -2.55 2.34
CA ILE A 314 0.42 -2.51 3.22
C ILE A 314 0.01 -2.65 4.69
N LYS A 315 -1.08 -2.00 5.12
CA LYS A 315 -1.61 -2.11 6.48
C LYS A 315 -1.96 -3.55 6.85
N ALA A 316 -2.56 -4.32 5.93
CA ALA A 316 -2.94 -5.71 6.18
C ALA A 316 -1.73 -6.65 6.39
N TYR A 317 -0.55 -6.27 5.89
CA TYR A 317 0.70 -7.03 6.04
C TYR A 317 1.72 -6.34 6.95
N ASN A 318 1.35 -5.25 7.64
CA ASN A 318 2.32 -4.40 8.33
C ASN A 318 3.11 -5.17 9.40
N GLU A 319 2.45 -5.99 10.22
CA GLU A 319 3.12 -6.78 11.26
C GLU A 319 4.15 -7.75 10.66
N GLU A 320 3.80 -8.42 9.56
CA GLU A 320 4.70 -9.32 8.82
C GLU A 320 5.90 -8.55 8.25
N ILE A 321 5.66 -7.37 7.66
CA ILE A 321 6.69 -6.50 7.11
C ILE A 321 7.66 -6.04 8.21
N GLN A 322 7.14 -5.53 9.34
CA GLN A 322 7.97 -5.04 10.44
C GLN A 322 8.82 -6.17 11.03
N LYS A 323 8.22 -7.36 11.25
CA LYS A 323 8.94 -8.54 11.72
C LYS A 323 10.04 -8.95 10.73
N PHE A 324 9.74 -8.98 9.44
CA PHE A 324 10.72 -9.34 8.43
C PHE A 324 11.94 -8.42 8.46
N PHE A 325 11.76 -7.11 8.53
CA PHE A 325 12.89 -6.15 8.57
C PHE A 325 13.64 -6.18 9.89
N ALA A 326 12.99 -6.52 11.02
CA ALA A 326 13.68 -6.77 12.27
C ALA A 326 14.64 -7.97 12.14
N ASP A 327 14.22 -9.03 11.46
CA ASP A 327 15.01 -10.25 11.26
C ASP A 327 16.00 -10.15 10.08
N ASN A 328 15.72 -9.29 9.10
CA ASN A 328 16.47 -9.18 7.83
C ASN A 328 16.63 -7.70 7.40
N PRO A 329 17.37 -6.88 8.15
CA PRO A 329 17.39 -5.42 7.97
C PRO A 329 17.93 -4.95 6.61
N GLU A 330 18.75 -5.74 5.94
CA GLU A 330 19.36 -5.39 4.64
C GLU A 330 18.64 -6.02 3.44
N LYS A 331 17.63 -6.86 3.67
CA LYS A 331 16.96 -7.58 2.58
C LYS A 331 15.68 -6.89 2.17
N ARG A 332 15.37 -6.99 0.88
CA ARG A 332 14.10 -6.54 0.31
C ARG A 332 12.96 -7.46 0.75
N TYR A 333 11.87 -6.88 1.23
CA TYR A 333 10.61 -7.60 1.46
C TYR A 333 9.80 -7.69 0.17
N SER A 334 9.12 -8.80 -0.08
CA SER A 334 8.40 -9.02 -1.34
C SER A 334 7.17 -9.90 -1.17
N LYS A 335 6.06 -9.51 -1.79
CA LYS A 335 4.85 -10.32 -1.98
C LYS A 335 4.64 -10.50 -3.48
N TYR A 336 4.73 -11.73 -3.99
CA TYR A 336 4.58 -12.04 -5.41
C TYR A 336 4.19 -13.51 -5.61
N GLY A 337 3.64 -13.83 -6.79
CA GLY A 337 3.26 -15.20 -7.15
C GLY A 337 2.22 -15.79 -6.20
N SER A 338 2.52 -16.95 -5.60
CA SER A 338 1.63 -17.60 -4.63
C SER A 338 1.50 -16.85 -3.30
N GLN A 339 2.38 -15.88 -3.05
CA GLN A 339 2.36 -15.02 -1.86
C GLN A 339 1.81 -13.63 -2.16
N SER A 340 1.24 -13.37 -3.35
CA SER A 340 0.65 -12.06 -3.64
C SER A 340 -0.41 -11.67 -2.62
N ALA A 341 -0.44 -10.38 -2.31
CA ALA A 341 -1.26 -9.83 -1.25
C ALA A 341 -2.72 -9.68 -1.71
N TYR A 342 -3.64 -10.35 -1.04
CA TYR A 342 -5.06 -10.25 -1.32
C TYR A 342 -5.69 -8.96 -0.75
N PHE A 343 -6.50 -8.27 -1.55
CA PHE A 343 -7.37 -7.18 -1.10
C PHE A 343 -8.58 -7.04 -2.04
N GLU A 344 -9.79 -7.11 -1.48
CA GLU A 344 -11.07 -6.94 -2.19
C GLU A 344 -11.12 -7.60 -3.57
N GLY A 345 -11.01 -8.92 -3.61
CA GLY A 345 -11.07 -9.68 -4.86
C GLY A 345 -9.85 -9.54 -5.77
N ASP A 346 -8.82 -8.77 -5.40
CA ASP A 346 -7.59 -8.65 -6.18
C ASP A 346 -6.38 -9.19 -5.44
N TYR A 347 -5.33 -9.45 -6.21
CA TYR A 347 -4.04 -9.89 -5.71
C TYR A 347 -2.97 -8.93 -6.18
N TYR A 348 -2.13 -8.49 -5.26
CA TYR A 348 -1.13 -7.47 -5.50
C TYR A 348 0.27 -8.04 -5.35
N THR A 349 1.13 -7.63 -6.27
CA THR A 349 2.58 -7.84 -6.17
C THR A 349 3.23 -6.55 -5.74
N PHE A 350 4.08 -6.62 -4.72
CA PHE A 350 4.85 -5.46 -4.28
C PHE A 350 6.22 -5.82 -3.72
N HIS A 351 7.13 -4.85 -3.80
CA HIS A 351 8.50 -4.93 -3.32
C HIS A 351 8.83 -3.71 -2.48
N ILE A 352 9.35 -3.95 -1.27
CA ILE A 352 9.75 -2.91 -0.33
C ILE A 352 11.25 -3.05 -0.07
N ASP A 353 11.99 -1.99 -0.38
CA ASP A 353 13.44 -1.92 -0.15
C ASP A 353 13.73 -1.84 1.36
N PRO A 354 14.96 -2.18 1.82
CA PRO A 354 15.37 -2.08 3.22
C PRO A 354 15.08 -0.75 3.93
N SER A 355 15.05 0.34 3.16
CA SER A 355 14.72 1.68 3.67
C SER A 355 13.23 1.86 4.03
N GLY A 356 12.37 0.93 3.62
CA GLY A 356 10.91 1.06 3.69
C GLY A 356 10.27 1.66 2.42
N ARG A 357 11.07 2.03 1.41
CA ARG A 357 10.57 2.55 0.13
C ARG A 357 9.86 1.46 -0.67
N VAL A 358 8.66 1.75 -1.16
CA VAL A 358 7.94 0.87 -2.10
C VAL A 358 8.50 1.07 -3.52
N ALA A 359 9.29 0.09 -3.98
CA ALA A 359 9.92 0.14 -5.31
C ALA A 359 8.97 -0.27 -6.45
N THR A 360 8.02 -1.16 -6.16
CA THR A 360 7.05 -1.66 -7.13
C THR A 360 5.78 -2.07 -6.41
N PHE A 361 4.64 -1.78 -7.03
CA PHE A 361 3.33 -2.23 -6.58
C PHE A 361 2.41 -2.31 -7.79
N HIS A 362 1.76 -3.46 -8.00
CA HIS A 362 0.76 -3.61 -9.04
C HIS A 362 -0.24 -4.71 -8.71
N LYS A 363 -1.47 -4.58 -9.22
CA LYS A 363 -2.41 -5.69 -9.29
C LYS A 363 -1.89 -6.76 -10.26
N ASN A 364 -2.05 -8.02 -9.90
CA ASN A 364 -1.85 -9.14 -10.81
C ASN A 364 -3.03 -9.24 -11.77
N ARG A 365 -2.74 -9.49 -13.04
CA ARG A 365 -3.77 -9.69 -14.05
C ARG A 365 -4.43 -11.06 -13.89
N LYS A 366 -5.76 -11.10 -13.92
CA LYS A 366 -6.55 -12.34 -13.81
C LYS A 366 -6.76 -12.97 -15.18
N LEU A 367 -6.90 -14.30 -15.26
CA LEU A 367 -7.06 -15.00 -16.54
C LEU A 367 -8.23 -14.48 -17.39
N HIS A 368 -9.37 -14.18 -16.76
CA HIS A 368 -10.54 -13.67 -17.49
C HIS A 368 -10.36 -12.23 -18.01
N GLU A 369 -9.37 -11.49 -17.50
CA GLU A 369 -8.99 -10.15 -17.98
C GLU A 369 -7.99 -10.21 -19.16
N GLN A 370 -7.43 -11.39 -19.45
CA GLN A 370 -6.46 -11.59 -20.54
C GLN A 370 -7.12 -11.85 -21.90
N ILE A 371 -8.40 -12.20 -21.93
CA ILE A 371 -9.14 -12.63 -23.13
C ILE A 371 -9.82 -11.42 -23.83
N LYS A 372 -9.18 -10.24 -23.84
CA LYS A 372 -9.69 -9.06 -24.54
C LYS A 372 -8.96 -8.82 -25.85
#